data_AF-A0A2T3EDN3-F1
#
_entry.id   AF-A0A2T3EDN3-F1
#
_cell.length_a   1.000
_cell.length_b   1.000
_cell.length_c   1.000
_cell.angle_alpha   90.00
_cell.angle_beta   90.00
_cell.angle_gamma   90.00
#
_symmetry.space_group_name_H-M   'P 1'
#
loop_
_entity.id
_entity.type
_entity.pdbx_description
1 polymer ?
#
loop_
_entity_poly.entity_id
_entity_poly.type
_entity_poly.pdbx_seq_one_letter_code
_entity_poly.pdbx_strand_id
1 'polypeptide(L)'
;MKNSQTSVSAYSIDDDETETELEVIGRFMTRLKVKNLPRNYQLFYEALYGQDRRLAEEIDALGPLPSQSGLDEIGLKYRLVSHCGLVARKSESDAAEMLREVADQLAKGLMKKQRFARETETAQHANDALDTLNATLSNLMLYETELTERLRNCAHVPKPSRSTGA
;
A
#
# COMPACT_ATOMS: atom_id res chain seq x y z
N MET A 1 -24.79 5.11 -57.11
CA MET A 1 -23.56 5.16 -56.30
C MET A 1 -22.97 6.55 -56.45
N LYS A 2 -23.26 7.48 -55.53
CA LYS A 2 -22.74 8.86 -55.57
C LYS A 2 -21.63 8.94 -54.52
N ASN A 3 -20.39 9.04 -54.98
CA ASN A 3 -19.19 9.18 -54.16
C ASN A 3 -18.96 10.68 -53.94
N SER A 4 -19.24 11.17 -52.74
CA SER A 4 -18.94 12.55 -52.36
C SER A 4 -17.56 12.59 -51.74
N GLN A 5 -16.56 12.97 -52.55
CA GLN A 5 -15.28 13.44 -52.05
C GLN A 5 -15.51 14.79 -51.37
N THR A 6 -15.46 14.81 -50.04
CA THR A 6 -15.37 16.05 -49.26
C THR A 6 -13.90 16.45 -49.24
N SER A 7 -13.53 17.38 -50.12
CA SER A 7 -12.24 18.06 -50.09
C SER A 7 -12.14 18.84 -48.78
N VAL A 8 -11.28 18.40 -47.88
CA VAL A 8 -10.89 19.14 -46.69
C VAL A 8 -10.13 20.37 -47.18
N SER A 9 -10.78 21.52 -47.04
CA SER A 9 -10.21 22.85 -47.32
C SER A 9 -8.93 22.99 -46.51
N ALA A 10 -7.80 22.98 -47.21
CA ALA A 10 -6.54 23.47 -46.65
C ALA A 10 -6.79 24.92 -46.19
N TYR A 11 -6.47 25.21 -44.94
CA TYR A 11 -6.39 26.58 -44.46
C TYR A 11 -5.37 27.30 -45.35
N SER A 12 -5.84 28.29 -46.12
CA SER A 12 -4.97 29.27 -46.74
C SER A 12 -4.29 30.04 -45.61
N ILE A 13 -2.99 29.82 -45.43
CA ILE A 13 -2.17 30.66 -44.58
C ILE A 13 -1.83 31.86 -45.46
N ASP A 14 -2.60 32.93 -45.29
CA ASP A 14 -2.21 34.24 -45.79
C ASP A 14 -0.96 34.66 -44.99
N ASP A 15 0.16 34.77 -45.71
CA ASP A 15 1.49 35.18 -45.24
C ASP A 15 1.48 36.71 -44.97
N ASP A 16 0.59 37.16 -44.08
CA ASP A 16 0.63 38.53 -43.53
C ASP A 16 1.55 38.52 -42.30
N GLU A 17 2.51 39.46 -42.27
CA GLU A 17 3.62 39.61 -41.31
C GLU A 17 3.17 39.84 -39.85
N THR A 18 2.35 38.95 -39.31
CA THR A 18 1.86 38.97 -37.94
C THR A 18 2.48 37.80 -37.19
N GLU A 19 3.36 38.13 -36.25
CA GLU A 19 3.98 37.16 -35.35
C GLU A 19 2.89 36.23 -34.76
N THR A 20 3.04 34.93 -34.92
CA THR A 20 2.02 33.99 -34.45
C THR A 20 1.94 34.05 -32.92
N GLU A 21 0.76 33.80 -32.33
CA GLU A 21 0.58 33.82 -30.87
C GLU A 21 1.60 32.89 -30.14
N LEU A 22 1.95 31.77 -30.79
CA LEU A 22 2.95 30.82 -30.30
C LEU A 22 4.38 31.39 -30.35
N GLU A 23 4.71 32.19 -31.36
CA GLU A 23 6.00 32.90 -31.44
C GLU A 23 6.11 33.95 -30.34
N VAL A 24 5.04 34.72 -30.10
CA VAL A 24 4.97 35.70 -29.01
C VAL A 24 5.19 35.00 -27.67
N ILE A 25 4.43 33.95 -27.38
CA ILE A 25 4.56 33.16 -26.14
C ILE A 25 5.97 32.58 -26.02
N GLY A 26 6.49 31.99 -27.10
CA GLY A 26 7.84 31.41 -27.14
C GLY A 26 8.93 32.43 -26.83
N ARG A 27 8.79 33.67 -27.31
CA ARG A 27 9.68 34.80 -27.01
C ARG A 27 9.65 35.16 -25.53
N PHE A 28 8.46 35.25 -24.93
CA PHE A 28 8.30 35.50 -23.49
C PHE A 28 8.92 34.39 -22.64
N MET A 29 8.66 33.13 -22.99
CA MET A 29 9.23 31.96 -22.30
C MET A 29 10.75 31.93 -22.42
N THR A 30 11.30 32.25 -23.58
CA THR A 30 12.75 32.34 -23.81
C THR A 30 13.38 33.46 -22.99
N ARG A 31 12.74 34.64 -22.94
CA ARG A 31 13.19 35.78 -22.15
C ARG A 31 13.29 35.46 -20.65
N LEU A 32 12.30 34.72 -20.13
CA LEU A 32 12.25 34.28 -18.72
C LEU A 32 13.04 32.98 -18.47
N LYS A 33 13.72 32.43 -19.48
CA LYS A 33 14.43 31.14 -19.44
C LYS A 33 13.57 29.97 -18.95
N VAL A 34 12.30 29.97 -19.31
CA VAL A 34 11.35 28.91 -18.99
C VAL A 34 11.43 27.81 -20.06
N LYS A 35 11.31 26.55 -19.63
CA LYS A 35 11.34 25.41 -20.56
C LYS A 35 10.11 25.41 -21.48
N ASN A 36 10.30 25.08 -22.76
CA ASN A 36 9.25 24.92 -23.76
C ASN A 36 8.44 23.64 -23.53
N LEU A 37 7.57 23.66 -22.51
CA LEU A 37 6.71 22.54 -22.14
C LEU A 37 5.24 22.90 -22.42
N PRO A 38 4.40 21.96 -22.87
CA PRO A 38 2.99 22.23 -23.17
C PRO A 38 2.23 22.97 -22.05
N ARG A 39 2.48 22.62 -20.78
CA ARG A 39 1.85 23.30 -19.63
C ARG A 39 2.28 24.76 -19.45
N ASN A 40 3.51 25.06 -19.85
CA ASN A 40 4.03 26.43 -19.78
C ASN A 40 3.41 27.25 -20.92
N TYR A 41 3.25 26.69 -22.11
CA TYR A 41 2.50 27.36 -23.18
C TYR A 41 1.07 27.68 -22.77
N GLN A 42 0.34 26.75 -22.12
CA GLN A 42 -0.99 27.05 -21.60
C GLN A 42 -0.97 28.19 -20.57
N LEU A 43 0.01 28.17 -19.65
CA LEU A 43 0.15 29.21 -18.62
C LEU A 43 0.39 30.60 -19.22
N PHE A 44 1.32 30.70 -20.17
CA PHE A 44 1.65 31.98 -20.81
C PHE A 44 0.58 32.43 -21.82
N TYR A 45 -0.12 31.48 -22.46
CA TYR A 45 -1.30 31.79 -23.27
C TYR A 45 -2.38 32.45 -22.40
N GLU A 46 -2.72 31.85 -21.26
CA GLU A 46 -3.72 32.43 -20.35
C GLU A 46 -3.24 33.76 -19.75
N ALA A 47 -1.94 33.92 -19.50
CA ALA A 47 -1.40 35.17 -18.97
C ALA A 47 -1.49 36.33 -19.99
N LEU A 48 -1.24 36.05 -21.28
CA LEU A 48 -1.19 37.08 -22.33
C LEU A 48 -2.56 37.34 -22.96
N TYR A 49 -3.36 36.30 -23.14
CA TYR A 49 -4.63 36.33 -23.89
C TYR A 49 -5.85 35.98 -23.05
N GLY A 50 -5.64 35.50 -21.82
CA GLY A 50 -6.73 35.13 -20.92
C GLY A 50 -7.46 36.34 -20.32
N GLN A 51 -8.50 36.04 -19.56
CA GLN A 51 -9.36 37.07 -18.96
C GLN A 51 -8.79 37.66 -17.67
N ASP A 52 -8.00 36.89 -16.92
CA ASP A 52 -7.47 37.32 -15.63
C ASP A 52 -6.06 37.89 -15.74
N ARG A 53 -5.96 39.23 -15.78
CA ARG A 53 -4.68 39.95 -15.84
C ARG A 53 -3.80 39.75 -14.61
N ARG A 54 -4.38 39.34 -13.47
CA ARG A 54 -3.59 39.05 -12.25
C ARG A 54 -2.63 37.89 -12.48
N LEU A 55 -2.95 36.97 -13.40
CA LEU A 55 -2.08 35.87 -13.75
C LEU A 55 -0.74 36.36 -14.30
N ALA A 56 -0.77 37.34 -15.21
CA ALA A 56 0.45 37.95 -15.75
C ALA A 56 1.25 38.69 -14.66
N GLU A 57 0.56 39.44 -13.80
CA GLU A 57 1.19 40.15 -12.67
C GLU A 57 1.89 39.20 -11.70
N GLU A 58 1.28 38.06 -11.40
CA GLU A 58 1.87 37.04 -10.51
C GLU A 58 3.08 36.33 -11.15
N ILE A 59 3.05 36.10 -12.46
CA ILE A 59 4.20 35.56 -13.19
C ILE A 59 5.35 36.57 -13.20
N ASP A 60 5.06 37.85 -13.44
CA ASP A 60 6.07 38.91 -13.40
C ASP A 60 6.64 39.10 -11.97
N ALA A 61 5.83 38.89 -10.93
CA ALA A 61 6.27 38.93 -9.54
C ALA A 61 7.29 37.83 -9.17
N LEU A 62 7.34 36.72 -9.90
CA LEU A 62 8.38 35.68 -9.74
C LEU A 62 9.77 36.15 -10.22
N GLY A 63 9.82 37.27 -10.97
CA GLY A 63 11.05 37.85 -11.47
C GLY A 63 11.58 37.22 -12.76
N PRO A 64 12.82 37.56 -13.17
CA PRO A 64 13.34 37.26 -14.50
C PRO A 64 13.73 35.79 -14.74
N LEU A 65 13.76 34.97 -13.68
CA LEU A 65 14.11 33.55 -13.73
C LEU A 65 13.13 32.75 -12.84
N PRO A 66 11.85 32.67 -13.22
CA PRO A 66 10.86 31.98 -12.40
C PRO A 66 11.22 30.49 -12.29
N SER A 67 11.12 29.95 -11.06
CA SER A 67 11.27 28.52 -10.83
C SER A 67 10.06 27.77 -11.39
N GLN A 68 10.27 26.54 -11.87
CA GLN A 68 9.17 25.73 -12.39
C GLN A 68 8.11 25.45 -11.32
N SER A 69 8.50 25.28 -10.05
CA SER A 69 7.55 25.10 -8.95
C SER A 69 6.67 26.34 -8.75
N GLY A 70 7.22 27.55 -8.85
CA GLY A 70 6.44 28.79 -8.76
C GLY A 70 5.44 28.92 -9.91
N LEU A 71 5.85 28.56 -11.13
CA LEU A 71 4.94 28.53 -12.29
C LEU A 71 3.83 27.48 -12.13
N ASP A 72 4.17 26.31 -11.58
CA ASP A 72 3.20 25.24 -11.34
C ASP A 72 2.22 25.64 -10.21
N GLU A 73 2.67 26.33 -9.16
CA GLU A 73 1.81 26.88 -8.09
C GLU A 73 0.80 27.90 -8.63
N ILE A 74 1.26 28.83 -9.48
CA ILE A 74 0.37 29.76 -10.17
C ILE A 74 -0.60 29.00 -11.07
N GLY A 75 -0.11 28.05 -11.89
CA GLY A 75 -0.97 27.24 -12.76
C GLY A 75 -2.06 26.49 -11.98
N LEU A 76 -1.76 26.01 -10.78
CA LEU A 76 -2.73 25.37 -9.88
C LEU A 76 -3.72 26.37 -9.26
N LYS A 77 -3.25 27.54 -8.83
CA LYS A 77 -4.08 28.60 -8.26
C LYS A 77 -5.17 29.06 -9.25
N TYR A 78 -4.81 29.16 -10.52
CA TYR A 78 -5.71 29.51 -11.62
C TYR A 78 -6.42 28.29 -12.24
N ARG A 79 -6.25 27.09 -11.65
CA ARG A 79 -6.89 25.83 -12.06
C ARG A 79 -6.67 25.46 -13.52
N LEU A 80 -5.49 25.75 -14.06
CA LEU A 80 -5.14 25.38 -15.43
C LEU A 80 -5.06 23.87 -15.58
N VAL A 81 -5.76 23.34 -16.58
CA VAL A 81 -5.95 21.90 -16.78
C VAL A 81 -4.62 21.14 -16.86
N SER A 82 -3.63 21.68 -17.56
CA SER A 82 -2.30 21.05 -17.68
C SER A 82 -1.53 20.96 -16.35
N HIS A 83 -1.79 21.86 -15.41
CA HIS A 83 -1.14 21.89 -14.09
C HIS A 83 -1.89 21.02 -13.08
N CYS A 84 -3.22 21.09 -13.08
CA CYS A 84 -4.07 20.22 -12.26
C CYS A 84 -3.87 18.73 -12.57
N GLY A 85 -3.74 18.38 -13.85
CA GLY A 85 -3.52 16.99 -14.28
C GLY A 85 -2.20 16.38 -13.77
N LEU A 86 -1.16 17.20 -13.56
CA LEU A 86 0.11 16.73 -13.02
C LEU A 86 0.03 16.43 -11.53
N VAL A 87 -0.67 17.29 -10.76
CA VAL A 87 -0.88 17.06 -9.33
C VAL A 87 -1.75 15.84 -9.09
N ALA A 88 -2.83 15.66 -9.86
CA ALA A 88 -3.69 14.49 -9.75
C ALA A 88 -2.90 13.20 -9.98
N ARG A 89 -2.11 13.11 -11.06
CA ARG A 89 -1.28 11.93 -11.35
C ARG A 89 -0.22 11.66 -10.30
N LYS A 90 0.43 12.71 -9.78
CA LYS A 90 1.40 12.56 -8.70
C LYS A 90 0.71 12.05 -7.42
N SER A 91 -0.41 12.65 -7.06
CA SER A 91 -1.20 12.24 -5.88
C SER A 91 -1.70 10.79 -6.00
N GLU A 92 -2.15 10.37 -7.17
CA GLU A 92 -2.56 8.98 -7.44
C GLU A 92 -1.38 8.01 -7.27
N SER A 93 -0.21 8.38 -7.79
CA SER A 93 1.02 7.58 -7.63
C SER A 93 1.43 7.46 -6.16
N ASP A 94 1.47 8.58 -5.44
CA ASP A 94 1.84 8.64 -4.03
C ASP A 94 0.84 7.82 -3.18
N ALA A 95 -0.46 7.92 -3.48
CA ALA A 95 -1.49 7.12 -2.81
C ALA A 95 -1.34 5.61 -3.10
N ALA A 96 -1.04 5.24 -4.36
CA ALA A 96 -0.80 3.85 -4.73
C ALA A 96 0.43 3.27 -4.02
N GLU A 97 1.49 4.07 -3.85
CA GLU A 97 2.69 3.67 -3.11
C GLU A 97 2.39 3.43 -1.63
N MET A 98 1.71 4.37 -0.97
CA MET A 98 1.29 4.22 0.43
C MET A 98 0.39 2.99 0.65
N LEU A 99 -0.57 2.75 -0.25
CA LEU A 99 -1.44 1.57 -0.17
C LEU A 99 -0.65 0.26 -0.30
N ARG A 100 0.36 0.24 -1.17
CA ARG A 100 1.22 -0.93 -1.35
C ARG A 100 2.08 -1.20 -0.11
N GLU A 101 2.58 -0.16 0.53
CA GLU A 101 3.32 -0.30 1.80
C GLU A 101 2.41 -0.87 2.91
N VAL A 102 1.20 -0.32 3.06
CA VAL A 102 0.24 -0.80 4.06
C VAL A 102 -0.14 -2.26 3.79
N ALA A 103 -0.34 -2.64 2.53
CA ALA A 103 -0.63 -4.03 2.15
C ALA A 103 0.51 -4.99 2.53
N ASP A 104 1.77 -4.58 2.32
CA ASP A 104 2.93 -5.38 2.68
C ASP A 104 3.10 -5.52 4.20
N GLN A 105 2.88 -4.43 4.95
CA GLN A 105 2.86 -4.48 6.42
C GLN A 105 1.76 -5.39 6.96
N LEU A 106 0.56 -5.34 6.36
CA LEU A 106 -0.55 -6.21 6.73
C LEU A 106 -0.24 -7.69 6.43
N ALA A 107 0.34 -7.98 5.27
CA ALA A 107 0.76 -9.34 4.90
C ALA A 107 1.78 -9.90 5.89
N LYS A 108 2.80 -9.11 6.26
CA LYS A 108 3.77 -9.45 7.31
C LYS A 108 3.09 -9.69 8.66
N GLY A 109 2.13 -8.85 9.03
CA GLY A 109 1.33 -9.00 10.25
C GLY A 109 0.53 -10.30 10.28
N LEU A 110 -0.14 -10.64 9.18
CA LEU A 110 -0.89 -11.90 9.04
C LEU A 110 0.01 -13.13 9.17
N MET A 111 1.19 -13.12 8.56
CA MET A 111 2.15 -14.22 8.66
C MET A 111 2.64 -14.41 10.10
N LYS A 112 2.94 -13.32 10.81
CA LYS A 112 3.31 -13.37 12.24
C LYS A 112 2.17 -13.94 13.10
N LYS A 113 0.93 -13.51 12.86
CA LYS A 113 -0.24 -14.01 13.58
C LYS A 113 -0.46 -15.51 13.35
N GLN A 114 -0.36 -15.97 12.10
CA GLN A 114 -0.49 -17.39 11.76
C GLN A 114 0.60 -18.23 12.43
N ARG A 115 1.84 -17.74 12.43
CA ARG A 115 2.95 -18.41 13.11
C ARG A 115 2.71 -18.53 14.61
N PHE A 116 2.34 -17.43 15.25
CA PHE A 116 2.04 -17.42 16.68
C PHE A 116 0.89 -18.39 17.03
N ALA A 117 -0.19 -18.39 16.25
CA ALA A 117 -1.32 -19.30 16.46
C ALA A 117 -0.89 -20.79 16.41
N ARG A 118 -0.02 -21.14 15.46
CA ARG A 118 0.54 -22.50 15.37
C ARG A 118 1.40 -22.84 16.58
N GLU A 119 2.27 -21.92 17.01
CA GLU A 119 3.12 -22.12 18.18
C GLU A 119 2.27 -22.32 19.45
N THR A 120 1.19 -21.55 19.62
CA THR A 120 0.26 -21.73 20.76
C THR A 120 -0.50 -23.05 20.72
N GLU A 121 -0.92 -23.51 19.53
CA GLU A 121 -1.60 -24.80 19.36
C GLU A 121 -0.67 -25.97 19.71
N THR A 122 0.61 -25.90 19.29
CA THR A 122 1.60 -26.92 19.66
C THR A 122 1.89 -26.97 21.17
N ALA A 123 1.93 -25.80 21.83
CA ALA A 123 2.11 -25.73 23.27
C ALA A 123 0.90 -26.31 24.03
N GLN A 124 -0.31 -26.06 23.55
CA GLN A 124 -1.53 -26.64 24.12
C GLN A 124 -1.53 -28.16 24.02
N HIS A 125 -1.20 -28.72 22.86
CA HIS A 125 -1.09 -30.17 22.69
C HIS A 125 -0.03 -30.82 23.60
N ALA A 126 1.09 -30.14 23.84
CA ALA A 126 2.10 -30.63 24.77
C ALA A 126 1.57 -30.68 26.22
N ASN A 127 0.79 -29.67 26.63
CA ASN A 127 0.14 -29.66 27.94
C ASN A 127 -0.89 -30.79 28.08
N ASP A 128 -1.76 -30.99 27.08
CA ASP A 128 -2.75 -32.06 27.10
C ASP A 128 -2.09 -33.46 27.19
N ALA A 129 -0.93 -33.64 26.53
CA ALA A 129 -0.14 -34.86 26.61
C ALA A 129 0.47 -35.08 28.01
N LEU A 130 0.93 -34.00 28.66
CA LEU A 130 1.44 -34.07 30.04
C LEU A 130 0.32 -34.42 31.03
N ASP A 131 -0.87 -33.85 30.88
CA ASP A 131 -2.03 -34.18 31.72
C ASP A 131 -2.43 -35.66 31.56
N THR A 132 -2.42 -36.14 30.32
CA THR A 132 -2.68 -37.56 30.02
C THR A 132 -1.63 -38.46 30.68
N LEU A 133 -0.34 -38.11 30.55
CA LEU A 133 0.74 -38.86 31.18
C LEU A 133 0.57 -38.90 32.70
N ASN A 134 0.26 -37.76 33.32
CA ASN A 134 0.05 -37.67 34.76
C ASN A 134 -1.12 -38.55 35.25
N ALA A 135 -2.22 -38.58 34.49
CA ALA A 135 -3.34 -39.48 34.76
C ALA A 135 -2.94 -40.96 34.65
N THR A 136 -2.18 -41.33 33.61
CA THR A 136 -1.70 -42.73 33.46
C THR A 136 -0.76 -43.15 34.57
N LEU A 137 0.12 -42.26 35.02
CA LEU A 137 1.05 -42.54 36.12
C LEU A 137 0.30 -42.72 37.45
N SER A 138 -0.73 -41.90 37.69
CA SER A 138 -1.62 -42.05 38.86
C SER A 138 -2.34 -43.41 38.86
N ASN A 139 -2.85 -43.84 37.71
CA ASN A 139 -3.48 -45.17 37.56
C ASN A 139 -2.49 -46.31 37.79
N LEU A 140 -1.26 -46.19 37.27
CA LEU A 140 -0.22 -47.20 37.45
C LEU A 140 0.15 -47.36 38.94
N MET A 141 0.34 -46.26 39.66
CA MET A 141 0.60 -46.27 41.10
C MET A 141 -0.53 -46.97 41.88
N LEU A 142 -1.78 -46.70 41.50
CA LEU A 142 -2.95 -47.40 42.05
C LEU A 142 -2.85 -48.92 41.84
N TYR A 143 -2.56 -49.37 40.62
CA TYR A 143 -2.40 -50.80 40.35
C TYR A 143 -1.21 -51.42 41.08
N GLU A 144 -0.10 -50.70 41.22
CA GLU A 144 1.05 -51.16 42.01
C GLU A 144 0.67 -51.35 43.48
N THR A 145 -0.08 -50.41 44.06
CA THR A 145 -0.58 -50.57 45.44
C THR A 145 -1.53 -51.75 45.56
N GLU A 146 -2.47 -51.95 44.64
CA GLU A 146 -3.38 -53.10 44.66
C GLU A 146 -2.63 -54.43 44.52
N LEU A 147 -1.64 -54.50 43.62
CA LEU A 147 -0.84 -55.70 43.41
C LEU A 147 -0.02 -56.03 44.66
N THR A 148 0.63 -55.04 45.26
CA THR A 148 1.42 -55.24 46.50
C THR A 148 0.53 -55.69 47.66
N GLU A 149 -0.68 -55.15 47.79
CA GLU A 149 -1.65 -55.63 48.78
C GLU A 149 -2.07 -57.09 48.52
N ARG A 150 -2.39 -57.44 47.27
CA ARG A 150 -2.75 -58.82 46.90
C ARG A 150 -1.62 -59.79 47.19
N LEU A 151 -0.39 -59.46 46.82
CA LEU A 151 0.80 -60.28 47.09
C LEU A 151 1.04 -60.46 48.59
N ARG A 152 0.91 -59.39 49.39
CA ARG A 152 0.99 -59.46 50.86
C ARG A 152 -0.06 -60.40 51.43
N ASN A 153 -1.31 -60.30 50.97
CA ASN A 153 -2.39 -61.16 51.45
C ASN A 153 -2.14 -62.64 51.10
N CYS A 154 -1.59 -62.93 49.91
CA CYS A 154 -1.20 -64.30 49.53
C CYS A 154 0.01 -64.83 50.31
N ALA A 155 0.94 -63.98 50.73
CA ALA A 155 2.07 -64.39 51.57
C ALA A 155 1.65 -64.72 53.02
N HIS A 156 0.49 -64.25 53.47
CA HIS A 156 -0.03 -64.44 54.82
C HIS A 156 -1.04 -65.58 54.95
N VAL A 157 -0.87 -66.67 54.18
CA VAL A 157 -1.67 -67.89 54.36
C VAL A 157 -1.26 -68.56 55.68
N PRO A 158 -2.19 -68.77 56.64
CA PRO A 158 -1.88 -69.47 57.88
C PRO A 158 -1.49 -70.92 57.56
N LYS A 159 -0.38 -71.41 58.14
CA LYS A 159 0.02 -72.82 58.08
C LYS A 159 -1.19 -73.70 58.48
N PRO A 160 -1.56 -74.72 57.69
CA PRO A 160 -2.63 -75.62 58.10
C PRO A 160 -2.20 -76.30 59.41
N SER A 161 -2.99 -76.09 60.46
CA SER A 161 -2.87 -76.84 61.70
C SER A 161 -3.05 -78.32 61.36
N ARG A 162 -1.96 -79.08 61.36
CA ARG A 162 -2.00 -80.55 61.37
C ARG A 162 -2.88 -80.96 62.54
N SER A 163 -4.10 -81.44 62.26
CA SER A 163 -4.86 -82.20 63.25
C SER A 163 -4.18 -83.57 63.37
N THR A 164 -3.24 -83.68 64.31
CA THR A 164 -2.87 -84.95 64.92
C THR A 164 -4.11 -85.50 65.61
N GLY A 165 -4.49 -86.73 65.22
CA GLY A 165 -5.72 -87.36 65.65
C GLY A 165 -5.74 -87.85 67.09
N ALA A 166 -6.94 -88.24 67.50
CA ALA A 166 -7.31 -89.42 68.27
C ALA A 166 -8.86 -89.45 68.30
#